data_AF-X5PNU8-F1
#
_entry.id   AF-X5PNU8-F1
#
_cell.length_a   1.000
_cell.length_b   1.000
_cell.length_c   1.000
_cell.angle_alpha   90.00
_cell.angle_beta   90.00
_cell.angle_gamma   90.00
#
_symmetry.space_group_name_H-M   'P 1'
#
loop_
_entity.id
_entity.type
_entity.pdbx_description
1 polymer ?
#
loop_
_entity_poly.entity_id
_entity_poly.type
_entity_poly.pdbx_seq_one_letter_code
_entity_poly.pdbx_strand_id
1 'polypeptide(L)'
;MAVNSRTERSQDQFHIHIDCVAVSVEKKLVLKGPKVEGPWQLLPLALMGKRYWIKAVDKPDLETTNVVGIIASGLPQARGAMHHVNVVVVGAELAGARPGFYILTNWESSAAERLLDHDCTSR
;
A
#
# COMPACT_ATOMS: atom_id res chain seq x y z
N MET A 1 -5.57 4.99 0.95
CA MET A 1 -4.69 6.03 1.54
C MET A 1 -3.24 5.78 1.15
N ALA A 2 -2.41 6.82 1.14
CA ALA A 2 -0.99 6.73 0.82
C ALA A 2 -0.14 7.71 1.66
N VAL A 3 1.13 7.35 1.87
CA VAL A 3 2.18 8.21 2.42
C VAL A 3 3.36 8.15 1.46
N ASN A 4 3.72 9.31 0.93
CA ASN A 4 4.88 9.46 0.06
C ASN A 4 6.17 9.39 0.88
N SER A 5 7.22 8.79 0.30
CA SER A 5 8.56 8.86 0.85
C SER A 5 9.08 10.29 0.92
N ARG A 6 10.17 10.53 1.67
CA ARG A 6 10.75 11.86 1.85
C ARG A 6 11.18 12.51 0.53
N THR A 7 11.64 11.72 -0.44
CA THR A 7 12.10 12.23 -1.74
C THR A 7 10.96 12.53 -2.71
N GLU A 8 9.75 12.04 -2.41
CA GLU A 8 8.58 12.14 -3.28
C GLU A 8 7.50 13.07 -2.69
N ARG A 9 7.88 13.95 -1.74
CA ARG A 9 6.99 14.93 -1.12
C ARG A 9 7.65 16.31 -1.05
N SER A 10 6.84 17.36 -1.12
CA SER A 10 7.30 18.75 -0.98
C SER A 10 7.19 19.29 0.45
N GLN A 11 6.30 18.72 1.27
CA GLN A 11 6.07 19.12 2.66
C GLN A 11 6.86 18.23 3.62
N ASP A 12 7.56 18.82 4.58
CA ASP A 12 8.33 18.07 5.58
C ASP A 12 7.56 17.77 6.88
N GLN A 13 6.24 17.95 6.85
CA GLN A 13 5.33 17.44 7.87
C GLN A 13 4.78 16.09 7.42
N PHE A 14 4.64 15.15 8.36
CA PHE A 14 3.96 13.89 8.07
C PHE A 14 2.51 14.14 7.66
N HIS A 15 2.14 13.68 6.47
CA HIS A 15 0.78 13.78 5.94
C HIS A 15 0.40 12.47 5.24
N ILE A 16 -0.89 12.20 5.25
CA ILE A 16 -1.50 11.03 4.63
C ILE A 16 -2.44 11.53 3.54
N HIS A 17 -2.30 10.99 2.33
CA HIS A 17 -3.23 11.20 1.23
C HIS A 17 -4.40 10.22 1.39
N ILE A 18 -5.63 10.72 1.45
CA ILE A 18 -6.85 9.92 1.58
C ILE A 18 -7.75 10.27 0.40
N ASP A 19 -7.76 9.39 -0.60
CA ASP A 19 -8.54 9.54 -1.83
C ASP A 19 -9.01 8.16 -2.33
N CYS A 20 -9.79 8.17 -3.43
CA CYS A 20 -10.18 6.97 -4.14
C CYS A 20 -8.94 6.24 -4.70
N VAL A 21 -9.01 4.91 -4.81
CA VAL A 21 -7.95 4.13 -5.47
C VAL A 21 -8.19 4.17 -6.97
N ALA A 22 -7.14 4.37 -7.77
CA ALA A 22 -7.29 4.39 -9.21
C ALA A 22 -7.83 3.04 -9.74
N VAL A 23 -8.79 3.07 -10.67
CA VAL A 23 -9.44 1.86 -11.24
C VAL A 23 -8.42 0.82 -11.71
N SER A 24 -7.35 1.28 -12.37
CA SER A 24 -6.31 0.39 -12.90
C SER A 24 -5.51 -0.31 -11.81
N VAL A 25 -5.39 0.30 -10.62
CA VAL A 25 -4.73 -0.28 -9.44
C VAL A 25 -5.66 -1.30 -8.81
N GLU A 26 -6.92 -0.92 -8.56
CA GLU A 26 -7.93 -1.81 -7.99
C GLU A 26 -8.05 -3.13 -8.78
N LYS A 27 -8.22 -3.04 -10.12
CA LYS A 27 -8.30 -4.23 -10.99
C LYS A 27 -7.09 -5.16 -10.85
N LYS A 28 -5.89 -4.62 -10.72
CA LYS A 28 -4.66 -5.41 -10.53
C LYS A 28 -4.60 -6.05 -9.15
N LEU A 29 -5.04 -5.36 -8.11
CA LEU A 29 -5.10 -5.88 -6.75
C LEU A 29 -6.15 -6.98 -6.61
N VAL A 30 -7.32 -6.82 -7.22
CA VAL A 30 -8.35 -7.87 -7.27
C VAL A 30 -7.80 -9.13 -7.94
N LEU A 31 -7.09 -8.97 -9.05
CA LEU A 31 -6.56 -10.07 -9.86
C LEU A 31 -5.37 -10.81 -9.22
N LYS A 32 -4.46 -10.10 -8.55
CA LYS A 32 -3.17 -10.66 -8.09
C LYS A 32 -2.82 -10.41 -6.62
N GLY A 33 -3.68 -9.74 -5.86
CA GLY A 33 -3.50 -9.55 -4.43
C GLY A 33 -3.58 -10.88 -3.66
N PRO A 34 -2.81 -11.03 -2.55
CA PRO A 34 -2.89 -12.21 -1.69
C PRO A 34 -4.27 -12.35 -1.06
N LYS A 35 -4.91 -13.53 -1.15
CA LYS A 35 -6.26 -13.74 -0.60
C LYS A 35 -6.28 -14.17 0.87
N VAL A 36 -5.12 -14.42 1.46
CA VAL A 36 -4.97 -14.79 2.87
C VAL A 36 -3.83 -13.99 3.48
N GLU A 37 -3.92 -13.71 4.77
CA GLU A 37 -2.79 -13.14 5.49
C GLU A 37 -1.57 -14.08 5.44
N GLY A 38 -0.40 -13.50 5.24
CA GLY A 38 0.86 -14.22 5.13
C GLY A 38 2.07 -13.29 5.20
N PRO A 39 3.28 -13.79 4.88
CA PRO A 39 4.46 -12.96 4.79
C PRO A 39 4.35 -11.93 3.65
N TRP A 40 5.25 -10.95 3.64
CA TRP A 40 5.41 -10.05 2.50
C TRP A 40 5.75 -10.83 1.23
N GLN A 41 5.13 -10.46 0.12
CA GLN A 41 5.46 -11.00 -1.20
C GLN A 41 5.55 -9.87 -2.23
N LEU A 42 6.31 -10.09 -3.29
CA LEU A 42 6.34 -9.14 -4.41
C LEU A 42 5.05 -9.29 -5.22
N LEU A 43 4.35 -8.18 -5.45
CA LEU A 43 3.18 -8.19 -6.32
C LEU A 43 3.63 -8.51 -7.76
N PRO A 44 3.06 -9.54 -8.42
CA PRO A 44 3.49 -9.94 -9.76
C PRO A 44 3.25 -8.88 -10.86
N LEU A 45 2.35 -7.92 -10.59
CA LEU A 45 2.02 -6.83 -11.51
C LEU A 45 2.54 -5.50 -10.99
N ALA A 46 3.06 -4.68 -11.90
CA ALA A 46 3.42 -3.31 -11.59
C ALA A 46 2.16 -2.43 -11.45
N LEU A 47 2.17 -1.55 -10.46
CA LEU A 47 1.17 -0.51 -10.23
C LEU A 47 1.79 0.82 -10.66
N MET A 48 1.16 1.51 -11.62
CA MET A 48 1.70 2.74 -12.22
C MET A 48 3.18 2.63 -12.66
N GLY A 49 3.55 1.48 -13.23
CA GLY A 49 4.92 1.21 -13.73
C GLY A 49 5.93 0.82 -12.66
N LYS A 50 5.55 0.76 -11.37
CA LYS A 50 6.44 0.39 -10.26
C LYS A 50 6.04 -0.93 -9.61
N ARG A 51 7.02 -1.69 -9.13
CA ARG A 51 6.78 -2.91 -8.36
C ARG A 51 6.54 -2.55 -6.89
N TYR A 52 5.70 -3.35 -6.24
CA TYR A 52 5.34 -3.18 -4.84
C TYR A 52 5.47 -4.50 -4.11
N TRP A 53 6.00 -4.47 -2.90
CA TRP A 53 5.73 -5.50 -1.90
C TRP A 53 4.30 -5.33 -1.42
N ILE A 54 3.63 -6.45 -1.18
CA ILE A 54 2.25 -6.49 -0.71
C ILE A 54 2.12 -7.51 0.41
N LYS A 55 1.36 -7.15 1.45
CA LYS A 55 0.91 -8.05 2.51
C LYS A 55 -0.59 -7.85 2.73
N ALA A 56 -1.32 -8.97 2.83
CA ALA A 56 -2.70 -8.96 3.32
C ALA A 56 -2.72 -8.91 4.85
N VAL A 57 -3.65 -8.15 5.40
CA VAL A 57 -3.99 -8.09 6.82
C VAL A 57 -5.45 -8.52 6.95
N ASP A 58 -5.68 -9.65 7.61
CA ASP A 58 -7.02 -10.25 7.79
C ASP A 58 -7.67 -9.69 9.07
N LYS A 59 -7.96 -8.39 9.02
CA LYS A 59 -8.70 -7.66 10.06
C LYS A 59 -9.77 -6.78 9.43
N PRO A 60 -10.96 -6.68 10.03
CA PRO A 60 -12.04 -5.84 9.50
C PRO A 60 -11.73 -4.33 9.61
N ASP A 61 -10.82 -3.96 10.50
CA ASP A 61 -10.35 -2.60 10.72
C ASP A 61 -8.82 -2.57 10.99
N LEU A 62 -8.29 -1.35 11.14
CA LEU A 62 -6.88 -1.10 11.45
C LEU A 62 -6.67 -0.41 12.81
N GLU A 63 -7.65 -0.37 13.70
CA GLU A 63 -7.58 0.39 14.97
C GLU A 63 -6.37 -0.03 15.82
N THR A 64 -6.07 -1.33 15.82
CA THR A 64 -4.97 -1.93 16.56
C THR A 64 -3.75 -2.25 15.69
N THR A 65 -3.69 -1.72 14.46
CA THR A 65 -2.71 -2.13 13.46
C THR A 65 -1.69 -1.03 13.20
N ASN A 66 -0.46 -1.22 13.69
CA ASN A 66 0.66 -0.34 13.38
C ASN A 66 1.26 -0.67 12.00
N VAL A 67 0.71 -0.05 10.94
CA VAL A 67 1.14 -0.23 9.55
C VAL A 67 2.63 0.04 9.36
N VAL A 68 3.14 1.13 9.94
CA VAL A 68 4.57 1.50 9.83
C VAL A 68 5.46 0.45 10.50
N GLY A 69 5.04 -0.06 11.67
CA GLY A 69 5.72 -1.13 12.38
C GLY A 69 5.74 -2.45 11.60
N ILE A 70 4.64 -2.81 10.93
CA ILE A 70 4.56 -4.00 10.06
C ILE A 70 5.58 -3.92 8.92
N ILE A 71 5.74 -2.73 8.32
CA ILE A 71 6.73 -2.53 7.25
C ILE A 71 8.16 -2.59 7.82
N ALA A 72 8.42 -1.82 8.89
CA ALA A 72 9.75 -1.72 9.48
C ALA A 72 10.30 -3.07 9.98
N SER A 73 9.42 -3.96 10.45
CA SER A 73 9.80 -5.29 10.94
C SER A 73 9.75 -6.40 9.88
N GLY A 74 8.96 -6.23 8.82
CA GLY A 74 8.62 -7.32 7.90
C GLY A 74 9.48 -7.43 6.65
N LEU A 75 10.22 -6.38 6.26
CA LEU A 75 11.10 -6.39 5.08
C LEU A 75 12.56 -6.12 5.49
N PRO A 76 13.54 -6.88 4.96
CA PRO A 76 14.95 -6.61 5.21
C PRO A 76 15.30 -5.17 4.86
N GLN A 77 16.12 -4.53 5.71
CA GLN A 77 16.61 -3.15 5.52
C GLN A 77 15.56 -2.04 5.63
N ALA A 78 14.25 -2.38 5.70
CA ALA A 78 13.18 -1.39 5.82
C ALA A 78 13.37 -0.48 7.04
N ARG A 79 13.70 -1.06 8.20
CA ARG A 79 13.92 -0.30 9.44
C ARG A 79 14.95 0.83 9.30
N GLY A 80 16.02 0.62 8.56
CA GLY A 80 17.08 1.62 8.35
C GLY A 80 16.77 2.63 7.23
N ALA A 81 15.82 2.29 6.35
CA ALA A 81 15.51 3.05 5.13
C ALA A 81 14.07 3.59 5.10
N MET A 82 13.39 3.68 6.25
CA MET A 82 11.97 4.12 6.33
C MET A 82 11.72 5.50 5.71
N HIS A 83 12.72 6.38 5.64
CA HIS A 83 12.61 7.69 5.00
C HIS A 83 12.45 7.62 3.47
N HIS A 84 12.83 6.51 2.84
CA HIS A 84 12.65 6.24 1.41
C HIS A 84 11.45 5.33 1.11
N VAL A 85 10.70 4.95 2.15
CA VAL A 85 9.58 4.03 2.00
C VAL A 85 8.33 4.79 1.58
N ASN A 86 7.71 4.31 0.50
CA ASN A 86 6.32 4.61 0.19
C ASN A 86 5.40 3.64 0.93
N VAL A 87 4.27 4.14 1.45
CA VAL A 87 3.25 3.32 2.12
C VAL A 87 1.91 3.54 1.42
N VAL A 88 1.23 2.46 1.06
CA VAL A 88 -0.14 2.53 0.55
C VAL A 88 -0.98 1.50 1.30
N VAL A 89 -2.18 1.89 1.71
CA VAL A 89 -3.16 0.99 2.33
C VAL A 89 -4.47 1.06 1.56
N VAL A 90 -4.94 -0.10 1.13
CA VAL A 90 -6.14 -0.28 0.30
C VAL A 90 -7.04 -1.32 0.96
N GLY A 91 -8.34 -1.05 1.03
CA GLY A 91 -9.33 -2.06 1.45
C GLY A 91 -9.31 -3.25 0.50
N ALA A 92 -9.48 -4.45 1.03
CA ALA A 92 -9.38 -5.68 0.28
C ALA A 92 -10.54 -6.62 0.60
N GLU A 93 -10.92 -7.40 -0.40
CA GLU A 93 -11.72 -8.59 -0.21
C GLU A 93 -10.79 -9.82 -0.26
N LEU A 94 -10.66 -10.48 0.89
CA LEU A 94 -9.86 -11.67 1.09
C LEU A 94 -10.70 -12.93 0.82
N ALA A 95 -10.10 -14.11 1.00
CA ALA A 95 -10.75 -15.39 0.75
C ALA A 95 -12.09 -15.50 1.51
N GLY A 96 -13.14 -15.94 0.80
CA GLY A 96 -14.48 -16.06 1.37
C GLY A 96 -15.20 -14.73 1.57
N ALA A 97 -14.88 -13.72 0.76
CA ALA A 97 -15.47 -12.38 0.83
C ALA A 97 -15.23 -11.65 2.17
N ARG A 98 -14.15 -12.04 2.90
CA ARG A 98 -13.81 -11.39 4.17
C ARG A 98 -13.23 -10.00 3.92
N PRO A 99 -13.69 -8.96 4.64
CA PRO A 99 -13.06 -7.64 4.57
C PRO A 99 -11.66 -7.70 5.19
N GLY A 100 -10.72 -7.03 4.55
CA GLY A 100 -9.35 -6.90 5.03
C GLY A 100 -8.65 -5.71 4.39
N PHE A 101 -7.32 -5.69 4.49
CA PHE A 101 -6.50 -4.63 3.89
C PHE A 101 -5.29 -5.20 3.17
N TYR A 102 -4.89 -4.54 2.08
CA TYR A 102 -3.57 -4.64 1.52
C TYR A 102 -2.70 -3.50 2.02
N ILE A 103 -1.55 -3.85 2.61
CA ILE A 103 -0.45 -2.91 2.83
C ILE A 103 0.52 -3.10 1.68
N LEU A 104 0.81 -2.02 0.95
CA LEU A 104 1.79 -2.00 -0.13
C LEU A 104 2.95 -1.07 0.23
N THR A 105 4.14 -1.45 -0.23
CA THR A 105 5.34 -0.64 -0.03
C THR A 105 6.41 -0.85 -1.10
N ASN A 106 7.20 0.17 -1.35
CA ASN A 106 8.42 0.10 -2.16
C ASN A 106 9.41 1.22 -1.76
N TRP A 107 10.57 1.22 -2.40
CA TRP A 107 11.62 2.24 -2.30
C TRP A 107 11.86 2.96 -3.64
N GLU A 108 10.86 2.94 -4.52
CA GLU A 108 10.97 3.51 -5.86
C GLU A 108 10.80 5.03 -5.81
N SER A 109 11.54 5.75 -6.66
CA SER A 109 11.35 7.19 -6.90
C SER A 109 10.05 7.44 -7.66
N SER A 110 8.93 7.29 -6.97
CA SER A 110 7.59 7.57 -7.44
C SER A 110 6.67 7.75 -6.23
N ALA A 111 5.98 8.89 -6.17
CA ALA A 111 5.01 9.16 -5.12
C ALA A 111 3.94 8.05 -5.02
N ALA A 112 3.74 7.57 -3.78
CA ALA A 112 2.74 6.57 -3.42
C ALA A 112 1.31 7.00 -3.77
N GLU A 113 1.03 8.30 -3.65
CA GLU A 113 -0.27 8.90 -3.98
C GLU A 113 -0.69 8.70 -5.44
N ARG A 114 0.25 8.38 -6.34
CA ARG A 114 -0.09 8.06 -7.75
C ARG A 114 -0.94 6.80 -7.90
N LEU A 115 -1.05 5.97 -6.87
CA LEU A 115 -1.99 4.85 -6.85
C LEU A 115 -3.43 5.28 -6.55
N LEU A 116 -3.62 6.53 -6.13
CA LEU A 116 -4.89 7.15 -5.85
C LEU A 116 -5.39 7.93 -7.07
N ASP A 117 -6.68 8.22 -7.07
CA ASP A 117 -7.40 9.04 -8.03
C ASP A 117 -8.10 10.16 -7.28
N HIS A 118 -7.56 11.38 -7.40
CA HIS A 118 -8.10 12.58 -6.73
C HIS A 118 -9.44 13.03 -7.31
N ASP A 119 -9.74 12.65 -8.56
CA ASP A 119 -11.00 12.97 -9.22
C ASP A 119 -12.08 11.91 -8.93
N CYS A 120 -11.70 10.81 -8.26
CA CYS A 120 -12.61 9.73 -7.87
C CYS A 120 -13.47 9.18 -9.03
N THR A 121 -12.88 9.05 -10.22
CA THR A 121 -13.55 8.55 -11.44
C THR A 121 -13.88 7.06 -11.39
N SER A 122 -13.44 6.36 -10.33
CA SER A 122 -13.62 4.92 -10.11
C SER A 122 -14.95 4.53 -9.47
N ARG A 123 -15.80 5.50 -9.10
CA ARG A 123 -17.06 5.25 -8.37
C ARG A 123 -18.29 5.40 -9.25
#